data_AF-A0A933JQ39-F1
#
_entry.id   AF-A0A933JQ39-F1
#
_cell.length_a   1.000
_cell.length_b   1.000
_cell.length_c   1.000
_cell.angle_alpha   90.00
_cell.angle_beta   90.00
_cell.angle_gamma   90.00
#
_symmetry.space_group_name_H-M   'P 1'
#
loop_
_entity.id
_entity.type
_entity.pdbx_description
1 polymer ?
#
loop_
_entity_poly.entity_id
_entity_poly.type
_entity_poly.pdbx_seq_one_letter_code
_entity_poly.pdbx_strand_id
1 'polypeptide(L)'
;MKNRPPGRYGTCRCPRREIYQQVQQFIDGPRGARACLAVLAIAATALPLSAEAKPLTFGVQPQWSRERTQRMFQPLVDYLSEKTGQEIRLRVSEDYGGLLDEIASGVIDLAKIAPYGYVVARKTMGVRIFASELTMGRPFYHGLIITRRDSGLRSVEDLRGRSFSYTDPNSTSGFIYPRALLVSRGMDPDAYFAKSHYAGSHDACIRGVAAKDVDACATWDVALEDETNSALFGVDGDELQVVYRTEPIPNDAYVARSDLDPAIVEAVQSALFELSRDPELLKSVIDWKTRIDGFVPGDDAAYEVVRQKVALKDLKRRLAVLPFEAMGTELGVEDPGQAAAELLGTILFDARRFLMTERSQLDKALEEQRLSLQDLVDASTAIKVGHVVGADVLLTGSVMKIDGKVHITARLIETESARVVSAQHGKGDTLEQVATQVANDLAAEHEVTGFVLKVRNTENVALDLGSLQGVKAGDVLKLYREGEALIHPLTQKVLGTEEILLGEIVAVRTTPDTGFGKVVESTETVREGMRVRTLSKGEVTSRRSTDRIVAGYVSEEKTKYQPWVEKYAWRVAAIATIPAVWALAWGDDREKLIYGGIAGALWLTSGGIYLYGAVSRKDEPAVGVGGTF
;
A
#
# COMPACT_ATOMS: atom_id res chain seq x y z
N MET A 1 10.56 -10.07 84.63
CA MET A 1 9.68 -9.19 85.43
C MET A 1 8.24 -9.46 85.00
N LYS A 2 7.50 -10.26 85.80
CA LYS A 2 6.23 -9.94 86.51
C LYS A 2 5.04 -9.61 85.57
N ASN A 3 3.85 -10.26 85.56
CA ASN A 3 3.18 -11.37 86.26
C ASN A 3 1.92 -11.78 85.41
N ARG A 4 1.84 -13.02 84.86
CA ARG A 4 0.84 -14.13 85.05
C ARG A 4 -0.68 -13.86 84.88
N PRO A 5 -1.54 -14.87 84.54
CA PRO A 5 -1.35 -16.14 83.81
C PRO A 5 -2.45 -16.41 82.71
N PRO A 6 -2.39 -17.51 81.93
CA PRO A 6 -3.43 -17.88 80.95
C PRO A 6 -4.52 -18.78 81.56
N GLY A 7 -5.79 -18.48 81.30
CA GLY A 7 -6.95 -19.16 81.87
C GLY A 7 -7.95 -19.68 80.84
N ARG A 8 -7.86 -21.00 80.61
CA ARG A 8 -8.90 -22.01 80.30
C ARG A 8 -10.21 -21.62 79.61
N TYR A 9 -10.46 -22.33 78.51
CA TYR A 9 -11.73 -22.58 77.85
C TYR A 9 -12.86 -23.02 78.81
N GLY A 10 -14.03 -22.41 78.63
CA GLY A 10 -15.32 -22.81 79.22
C GLY A 10 -16.46 -22.39 78.29
N THR A 11 -17.28 -23.37 77.89
CA THR A 11 -18.28 -23.39 76.82
C THR A 11 -19.52 -22.51 77.05
N CYS A 12 -19.91 -21.69 76.08
CA CYS A 12 -21.29 -21.17 75.94
C CYS A 12 -22.03 -21.98 74.87
N ARG A 13 -23.13 -22.62 75.26
CA ARG A 13 -24.05 -23.36 74.38
C ARG A 13 -24.75 -22.40 73.41
N CYS A 14 -24.79 -22.78 72.13
CA CYS A 14 -25.49 -22.06 71.07
C CYS A 14 -26.82 -22.77 70.75
N PRO A 15 -27.98 -22.09 70.70
CA PRO A 15 -29.29 -22.72 70.48
C PRO A 15 -29.55 -22.90 68.98
N ARG A 16 -28.76 -23.76 68.30
CA ARG A 16 -28.97 -24.06 66.87
C ARG A 16 -30.13 -25.01 66.59
N ARG A 17 -30.55 -25.82 67.58
CA ARG A 17 -31.59 -26.85 67.38
C ARG A 17 -33.02 -26.28 67.36
N GLU A 18 -33.30 -25.26 68.17
CA GLU A 18 -34.65 -24.67 68.26
C GLU A 18 -35.03 -23.89 67.00
N ILE A 19 -34.08 -23.16 66.41
CA ILE A 19 -34.29 -22.45 65.14
C ILE A 19 -34.54 -23.43 63.99
N TYR A 20 -33.80 -24.54 63.95
CA TYR A 20 -33.98 -25.55 62.91
C TYR A 20 -35.34 -26.25 62.99
N GLN A 21 -35.83 -26.53 64.20
CA GLN A 21 -37.14 -27.14 64.40
C GLN A 21 -38.30 -26.19 64.07
N GLN A 22 -38.16 -24.89 64.36
CA GLN A 22 -39.15 -23.88 63.99
C GLN A 22 -39.22 -23.65 62.47
N VAL A 23 -38.08 -23.69 61.77
CA VAL A 23 -38.04 -23.59 60.31
C VAL A 23 -38.65 -24.83 59.65
N GLN A 24 -38.38 -26.02 60.18
CA GLN A 24 -38.95 -27.26 59.65
C GLN A 24 -40.47 -27.33 59.80
N GLN A 25 -41.01 -26.92 60.96
CA GLN A 25 -42.46 -26.83 61.18
C GLN A 25 -43.15 -25.79 60.27
N PHE A 26 -42.45 -24.75 59.85
CA PHE A 26 -42.99 -23.76 58.91
C PHE A 26 -43.06 -24.31 57.48
N ILE A 27 -42.07 -25.10 57.05
CA ILE A 27 -42.01 -25.74 55.72
C ILE A 27 -43.09 -26.82 55.58
N ASP A 28 -43.30 -27.65 56.61
CA ASP A 28 -44.22 -28.80 56.56
C ASP A 28 -45.70 -28.42 56.78
N GLY A 29 -45.99 -27.15 57.07
CA GLY A 29 -47.36 -26.65 57.26
C GLY A 29 -48.07 -26.24 55.96
N PRO A 30 -49.42 -26.19 55.94
CA PRO A 30 -50.20 -25.81 54.74
C PRO A 30 -49.94 -24.38 54.23
N ARG A 31 -49.30 -23.53 55.04
CA ARG A 31 -48.82 -22.20 54.64
C ARG A 31 -47.42 -22.24 54.03
N GLY A 32 -46.55 -23.18 54.43
CA GLY A 32 -45.21 -23.39 53.86
C GLY A 32 -45.24 -24.00 52.46
N ALA A 33 -46.12 -24.99 52.25
CA ALA A 33 -46.34 -25.57 50.93
C ALA A 33 -46.84 -24.54 49.90
N ARG A 34 -47.68 -23.59 50.32
CA ARG A 34 -48.15 -22.47 49.48
C ARG A 34 -47.05 -21.43 49.20
N ALA A 35 -46.15 -21.18 50.15
CA ALA A 35 -45.02 -20.27 49.96
C ALA A 35 -43.95 -20.88 49.03
N CYS A 36 -43.67 -22.18 49.13
CA CYS A 36 -42.75 -22.87 48.22
C CYS A 36 -43.29 -22.97 46.79
N LEU A 37 -44.59 -23.21 46.61
CA LEU A 37 -45.24 -23.18 45.28
C LEU A 37 -45.26 -21.77 44.67
N ALA A 38 -45.41 -20.71 45.47
CA ALA A 38 -45.35 -19.34 44.99
C ALA A 38 -43.92 -18.93 44.58
N VAL A 39 -42.88 -19.37 45.29
CA VAL A 39 -41.48 -19.10 44.92
C VAL A 39 -41.05 -19.91 43.69
N LEU A 40 -41.51 -21.15 43.54
CA LEU A 40 -41.29 -21.95 42.32
C LEU A 40 -42.07 -21.43 41.11
N ALA A 41 -43.27 -20.86 41.31
CA ALA A 41 -44.03 -20.22 40.24
C ALA A 41 -43.40 -18.89 39.78
N ILE A 42 -42.79 -18.11 40.68
CA ILE A 42 -42.06 -16.88 40.32
C ILE A 42 -40.72 -17.21 39.63
N ALA A 43 -40.07 -18.32 39.99
CA ALA A 43 -38.86 -18.79 39.30
C ALA A 43 -39.14 -19.35 37.89
N ALA A 44 -40.37 -19.83 37.62
CA ALA A 44 -40.77 -20.33 36.30
C ALA A 44 -41.26 -19.24 35.32
N THR A 45 -41.50 -18.01 35.80
CA THR A 45 -41.92 -16.87 34.96
C THR A 45 -40.82 -15.84 34.70
N ALA A 46 -39.61 -16.06 35.20
CA ALA A 46 -38.44 -15.33 34.73
C ALA A 46 -38.02 -15.91 33.37
N LEU A 47 -38.83 -15.66 32.35
CA LEU A 47 -38.31 -15.58 30.98
C LEU A 47 -37.06 -14.71 31.06
N PRO A 48 -35.90 -15.13 30.53
CA PRO A 48 -34.81 -14.20 30.36
C PRO A 48 -35.41 -13.04 29.57
N LEU A 49 -35.39 -11.83 30.15
CA LEU A 49 -35.57 -10.62 29.36
C LEU A 49 -34.55 -10.79 28.23
N SER A 50 -35.05 -11.06 27.02
CA SER A 50 -34.21 -11.10 25.83
C SER A 50 -33.49 -9.77 25.84
N ALA A 51 -32.20 -9.76 26.15
CA ALA A 51 -31.38 -8.59 25.99
C ALA A 51 -31.63 -8.15 24.55
N GLU A 52 -32.21 -6.97 24.38
CA GLU A 52 -32.54 -6.43 23.07
C GLU A 52 -31.24 -6.44 22.27
N ALA A 53 -31.16 -7.35 21.29
CA ALA A 53 -29.93 -7.63 20.59
C ALA A 53 -29.49 -6.33 19.91
N LYS A 54 -28.25 -5.90 20.15
CA LYS A 54 -27.74 -4.67 19.54
C LYS A 54 -27.90 -4.81 18.01
N PRO A 55 -28.47 -3.80 17.32
CA PRO A 55 -28.61 -3.84 15.87
C PRO A 55 -27.26 -4.04 15.20
N LEU A 56 -27.21 -4.96 14.24
CA LEU A 56 -26.03 -5.22 13.43
C LEU A 56 -25.95 -4.16 12.32
N THR A 57 -24.73 -3.80 11.94
CA THR A 57 -24.51 -2.87 10.82
C THR A 57 -23.95 -3.60 9.61
N PHE A 58 -24.61 -3.46 8.47
CA PHE A 58 -24.17 -3.96 7.17
C PHE A 58 -23.55 -2.83 6.34
N GLY A 59 -22.24 -2.90 6.12
CA GLY A 59 -21.44 -1.91 5.42
C GLY A 59 -21.32 -2.15 3.92
N VAL A 60 -21.38 -1.09 3.12
CA VAL A 60 -21.14 -1.14 1.67
C VAL A 60 -20.31 0.07 1.23
N GLN A 61 -19.28 -0.17 0.42
CA GLN A 61 -18.50 0.89 -0.26
C GLN A 61 -19.33 1.58 -1.36
N PRO A 62 -19.08 2.87 -1.66
CA PRO A 62 -19.85 3.62 -2.65
C PRO A 62 -19.44 3.27 -4.10
N GLN A 63 -19.89 2.11 -4.59
CA GLN A 63 -19.66 1.68 -5.99
C GLN A 63 -20.31 2.63 -7.00
N TRP A 64 -21.46 3.18 -6.62
CA TRP A 64 -22.14 4.30 -7.24
C TRP A 64 -22.26 5.46 -6.24
N SER A 65 -22.84 6.60 -6.67
CA SER A 65 -23.30 7.65 -5.76
C SER A 65 -23.97 7.07 -4.50
N ARG A 66 -23.72 7.69 -3.35
CA ARG A 66 -24.18 7.18 -2.05
C ARG A 66 -25.68 6.93 -2.02
N GLU A 67 -26.48 7.84 -2.57
CA GLU A 67 -27.94 7.73 -2.62
C GLU A 67 -28.37 6.54 -3.48
N ARG A 68 -27.65 6.28 -4.58
CA ARG A 68 -27.92 5.13 -5.42
C ARG A 68 -27.53 3.84 -4.71
N THR A 69 -26.34 3.76 -4.14
CA THR A 69 -25.88 2.61 -3.36
C THR A 69 -26.87 2.29 -2.24
N GLN A 70 -27.34 3.29 -1.49
CA GLN A 70 -28.38 3.10 -0.48
C GLN A 70 -29.64 2.46 -1.06
N ARG A 71 -30.17 3.00 -2.16
CA ARG A 71 -31.39 2.46 -2.80
C ARG A 71 -31.21 1.04 -3.33
N MET A 72 -30.04 0.68 -3.86
CA MET A 72 -29.80 -0.63 -4.43
C MET A 72 -29.65 -1.72 -3.36
N PHE A 73 -29.05 -1.39 -2.21
CA PHE A 73 -28.72 -2.39 -1.17
C PHE A 73 -29.71 -2.41 0.01
N GLN A 74 -30.54 -1.39 0.18
CA GLN A 74 -31.54 -1.39 1.26
C GLN A 74 -32.45 -2.61 1.23
N PRO A 75 -33.02 -3.04 0.07
CA PRO A 75 -33.93 -4.18 0.07
C PRO A 75 -33.24 -5.50 0.42
N LEU A 76 -31.94 -5.66 0.07
CA LEU A 76 -31.14 -6.80 0.53
C LEU A 76 -31.00 -6.80 2.05
N VAL A 77 -30.67 -5.66 2.65
CA VAL A 77 -30.50 -5.57 4.11
C VAL A 77 -31.83 -5.80 4.83
N ASP A 78 -32.93 -5.27 4.31
CA ASP A 78 -34.28 -5.51 4.84
C ASP A 78 -34.63 -7.00 4.80
N TYR A 79 -34.36 -7.67 3.67
CA TYR A 79 -34.53 -9.11 3.52
C TYR A 79 -33.70 -9.91 4.52
N LEU A 80 -32.42 -9.57 4.69
CA LEU A 80 -31.54 -10.23 5.65
C LEU A 80 -32.04 -10.03 7.09
N SER A 81 -32.52 -8.83 7.41
CA SER A 81 -33.08 -8.53 8.73
C SER A 81 -34.34 -9.36 9.00
N GLU A 82 -35.27 -9.44 8.04
CA GLU A 82 -36.49 -10.24 8.14
C GLU A 82 -36.19 -11.74 8.28
N LYS A 83 -35.29 -12.27 7.45
CA LYS A 83 -34.97 -13.70 7.44
C LYS A 83 -34.21 -14.18 8.66
N THR A 84 -33.32 -13.35 9.20
CA THR A 84 -32.51 -13.72 10.37
C THR A 84 -33.20 -13.39 11.69
N GLY A 85 -34.21 -12.53 11.68
CA GLY A 85 -34.83 -11.97 12.89
C GLY A 85 -33.91 -11.03 13.66
N GLN A 86 -32.74 -10.68 13.10
CA GLN A 86 -31.82 -9.69 13.65
C GLN A 86 -32.12 -8.32 13.06
N GLU A 87 -32.07 -7.26 13.85
CA GLU A 87 -32.12 -5.90 13.30
C GLU A 87 -30.81 -5.60 12.58
N ILE A 88 -30.84 -5.48 11.24
CA ILE A 88 -29.65 -5.17 10.43
C ILE A 88 -29.85 -3.81 9.77
N ARG A 89 -28.92 -2.89 9.95
CA ARG A 89 -28.97 -1.52 9.41
C ARG A 89 -27.93 -1.33 8.32
N LEU A 90 -28.37 -0.82 7.17
CA LEU A 90 -27.47 -0.50 6.06
C LEU A 90 -26.65 0.77 6.40
N ARG A 91 -25.34 0.68 6.20
CA ARG A 91 -24.42 1.81 6.24
C ARG A 91 -23.66 1.88 4.92
N VAL A 92 -23.84 2.97 4.18
CA VAL A 92 -22.99 3.29 3.04
C VAL A 92 -21.87 4.20 3.52
N SER A 93 -20.64 3.69 3.50
CA SER A 93 -19.45 4.42 3.93
C SER A 93 -19.14 5.58 2.98
N GLU A 94 -18.28 6.50 3.43
CA GLU A 94 -17.96 7.70 2.67
C GLU A 94 -17.15 7.43 1.42
N ASP A 95 -16.16 6.56 1.55
CA ASP A 95 -15.33 6.05 0.48
C ASP A 95 -14.93 4.60 0.81
N TYR A 96 -14.11 3.99 -0.05
CA TYR A 96 -13.71 2.59 0.15
C TYR A 96 -12.76 2.42 1.34
N GLY A 97 -11.96 3.45 1.69
CA GLY A 97 -11.08 3.43 2.86
C GLY A 97 -11.86 3.59 4.17
N GLY A 98 -12.82 4.51 4.20
CA GLY A 98 -13.72 4.71 5.33
C GLY A 98 -14.50 3.44 5.70
N LEU A 99 -14.83 2.59 4.72
CA LEU A 99 -15.41 1.27 5.01
C LEU A 99 -14.45 0.40 5.83
N LEU A 100 -13.16 0.39 5.49
CA LEU A 100 -12.14 -0.36 6.21
C LEU A 100 -11.96 0.19 7.64
N ASP A 101 -11.93 1.51 7.82
CA ASP A 101 -11.85 2.16 9.13
C ASP A 101 -13.06 1.84 10.01
N GLU A 102 -14.26 1.81 9.42
CA GLU A 102 -15.51 1.50 10.11
C GLU A 102 -15.60 0.02 10.51
N ILE A 103 -15.04 -0.89 9.72
CA ILE A 103 -14.85 -2.29 10.11
C ILE A 103 -13.83 -2.38 11.26
N ALA A 104 -12.68 -1.71 11.13
CA ALA A 104 -11.60 -1.74 12.12
C ALA A 104 -12.03 -1.18 13.49
N SER A 105 -12.89 -0.17 13.50
CA SER A 105 -13.44 0.45 14.71
C SER A 105 -14.65 -0.30 15.29
N GLY A 106 -15.13 -1.36 14.63
CA GLY A 106 -16.29 -2.15 15.06
C GLY A 106 -17.63 -1.43 14.89
N VAL A 107 -17.67 -0.38 14.06
CA VAL A 107 -18.92 0.28 13.64
C VAL A 107 -19.71 -0.61 12.68
N ILE A 108 -19.00 -1.39 11.85
CA ILE A 108 -19.60 -2.32 10.89
C ILE A 108 -19.36 -3.77 11.33
N ASP A 109 -20.43 -4.55 11.40
CA ASP A 109 -20.40 -5.96 11.82
C ASP A 109 -20.24 -6.91 10.62
N LEU A 110 -20.93 -6.59 9.53
CA LEU A 110 -20.99 -7.33 8.27
C LEU A 110 -20.71 -6.36 7.12
N ALA A 111 -19.99 -6.75 6.07
CA ALA A 111 -19.71 -5.84 4.97
C ALA A 111 -19.65 -6.54 3.61
N LYS A 112 -20.06 -5.83 2.56
CA LYS A 112 -19.70 -6.09 1.16
C LYS A 112 -18.47 -5.27 0.82
N ILE A 113 -17.34 -5.94 0.54
CA ILE A 113 -16.06 -5.28 0.31
C ILE A 113 -15.42 -5.68 -1.02
N ALA A 114 -14.76 -4.72 -1.67
CA ALA A 114 -14.00 -4.96 -2.89
C ALA A 114 -12.85 -5.95 -2.63
N PRO A 115 -12.41 -6.71 -3.64
CA PRO A 115 -11.36 -7.72 -3.46
C PRO A 115 -10.05 -7.20 -2.84
N TYR A 116 -9.61 -5.99 -3.19
CA TYR A 116 -8.46 -5.34 -2.56
C TYR A 116 -8.74 -5.03 -1.08
N GLY A 117 -9.87 -4.38 -0.80
CA GLY A 117 -10.30 -4.10 0.57
C GLY A 117 -10.41 -5.38 1.41
N TYR A 118 -10.83 -6.50 0.82
CA TYR A 118 -10.80 -7.81 1.47
C TYR A 118 -9.39 -8.26 1.82
N VAL A 119 -8.46 -8.22 0.86
CA VAL A 119 -7.06 -8.59 1.12
C VAL A 119 -6.48 -7.76 2.27
N VAL A 120 -6.73 -6.45 2.28
CA VAL A 120 -6.27 -5.53 3.34
C VAL A 120 -6.95 -5.86 4.67
N ALA A 121 -8.28 -5.97 4.72
CA ALA A 121 -9.03 -6.25 5.94
C ALA A 121 -8.71 -7.63 6.51
N ARG A 122 -8.51 -8.64 5.66
CA ARG A 122 -8.12 -9.99 6.08
C ARG A 122 -6.75 -9.97 6.74
N LYS A 123 -5.79 -9.24 6.16
CA LYS A 123 -4.43 -9.11 6.67
C LYS A 123 -4.36 -8.32 7.97
N THR A 124 -5.11 -7.24 8.11
CA THR A 124 -4.97 -6.26 9.19
C THR A 124 -5.95 -6.48 10.36
N MET A 125 -7.14 -7.00 10.08
CA MET A 125 -8.25 -7.11 11.03
C MET A 125 -8.70 -8.56 11.27
N GLY A 126 -8.27 -9.50 10.40
CA GLY A 126 -8.66 -10.90 10.50
C GLY A 126 -10.14 -11.16 10.16
N VAL A 127 -10.77 -10.31 9.33
CA VAL A 127 -12.17 -10.50 8.93
C VAL A 127 -12.41 -11.88 8.32
N ARG A 128 -13.60 -12.44 8.56
CA ARG A 128 -14.00 -13.76 8.04
C ARG A 128 -14.86 -13.57 6.82
N ILE A 129 -14.41 -14.08 5.67
CA ILE A 129 -15.26 -14.18 4.48
C ILE A 129 -16.28 -15.30 4.68
N PHE A 130 -17.55 -15.02 4.39
CA PHE A 130 -18.62 -16.01 4.43
C PHE A 130 -19.33 -16.18 3.08
N ALA A 131 -19.36 -15.18 2.22
CA ALA A 131 -19.89 -15.33 0.87
C ALA A 131 -19.13 -14.49 -0.16
N SER A 132 -19.33 -14.80 -1.43
CA SER A 132 -18.99 -13.96 -2.58
C SER A 132 -20.20 -13.90 -3.49
N GLU A 133 -20.39 -12.80 -4.19
CA GLU A 133 -21.47 -12.68 -5.17
C GLU A 133 -21.14 -13.34 -6.52
N LEU A 134 -22.20 -13.71 -7.23
CA LEU A 134 -22.19 -14.04 -8.64
C LEU A 134 -22.69 -12.84 -9.43
N THR A 135 -21.87 -12.38 -10.38
CA THR A 135 -22.20 -11.26 -11.26
C THR A 135 -22.35 -11.79 -12.67
N MET A 136 -23.51 -11.61 -13.28
CA MET A 136 -23.83 -12.19 -14.60
C MET A 136 -23.57 -13.72 -14.63
N GLY A 137 -23.94 -14.40 -13.55
CA GLY A 137 -23.70 -15.84 -13.34
C GLY A 137 -22.24 -16.26 -13.14
N ARG A 138 -21.28 -15.32 -13.03
CA ARG A 138 -19.84 -15.61 -12.89
C ARG A 138 -19.34 -15.25 -11.48
N PRO A 139 -18.43 -16.03 -10.87
CA PRO A 139 -17.81 -15.71 -9.58
C PRO A 139 -16.65 -14.71 -9.72
N PHE A 140 -16.53 -14.06 -10.87
CA PHE A 140 -15.50 -13.09 -11.20
C PHE A 140 -16.08 -12.02 -12.12
N TYR A 141 -15.38 -10.89 -12.17
CA TYR A 141 -15.62 -9.79 -13.09
C TYR A 141 -14.30 -9.35 -13.74
N HIS A 142 -14.35 -8.42 -14.68
CA HIS A 142 -13.17 -7.80 -15.28
C HIS A 142 -13.12 -6.30 -14.96
N GLY A 143 -11.91 -5.79 -14.71
CA GLY A 143 -11.64 -4.36 -14.76
C GLY A 143 -11.56 -3.90 -16.22
N LEU A 144 -12.02 -2.68 -16.48
CA LEU A 144 -11.93 -2.02 -17.78
C LEU A 144 -11.16 -0.72 -17.67
N ILE A 145 -10.38 -0.41 -18.70
CA ILE A 145 -9.96 0.96 -18.99
C ILE A 145 -10.77 1.43 -20.19
N ILE A 146 -11.46 2.55 -20.04
CA ILE A 146 -12.39 3.07 -21.04
C ILE A 146 -12.01 4.48 -21.45
N THR A 147 -12.41 4.86 -22.65
CA THR A 147 -12.26 6.20 -23.23
C THR A 147 -13.48 6.50 -24.10
N ARG A 148 -13.60 7.74 -24.58
CA ARG A 148 -14.59 8.04 -25.61
C ARG A 148 -14.20 7.44 -26.96
N ARG A 149 -15.18 6.97 -27.72
CA ARG A 149 -14.99 6.39 -29.05
C ARG A 149 -14.42 7.40 -30.06
N ASP A 150 -14.73 8.69 -29.91
CA ASP A 150 -14.23 9.78 -30.75
C ASP A 150 -12.83 10.30 -30.36
N SER A 151 -12.21 9.78 -29.29
CA SER A 151 -10.91 10.23 -28.80
C SER A 151 -9.71 9.83 -29.67
N GLY A 152 -9.86 8.77 -30.48
CA GLY A 152 -8.76 8.13 -31.19
C GLY A 152 -7.85 7.25 -30.32
N LEU A 153 -8.09 7.14 -29.02
CA LEU A 153 -7.30 6.34 -28.07
C LEU A 153 -7.78 4.88 -28.12
N ARG A 154 -6.93 3.93 -28.54
CA ARG A 154 -7.34 2.53 -28.78
C ARG A 154 -6.54 1.50 -27.99
N SER A 155 -5.43 1.92 -27.39
CA SER A 155 -4.53 1.07 -26.63
C SER A 155 -4.09 1.76 -25.34
N VAL A 156 -3.57 0.97 -24.39
CA VAL A 156 -3.02 1.52 -23.14
C VAL A 156 -1.90 2.51 -23.47
N GLU A 157 -1.09 2.17 -24.48
CA GLU A 157 0.01 2.96 -25.01
C GLU A 157 -0.41 4.37 -25.45
N ASP A 158 -1.60 4.51 -26.03
CA ASP A 158 -2.14 5.81 -26.47
C ASP A 158 -2.47 6.74 -25.29
N LEU A 159 -2.63 6.18 -24.10
CA LEU A 159 -2.98 6.95 -22.89
C LEU A 159 -1.78 7.67 -22.26
N ARG A 160 -0.56 7.43 -22.75
CA ARG A 160 0.64 8.14 -22.26
C ARG A 160 0.46 9.65 -22.42
N GLY A 161 0.66 10.39 -21.34
CA GLY A 161 0.51 11.84 -21.33
C GLY A 161 -0.94 12.33 -21.49
N ARG A 162 -1.94 11.45 -21.35
CA ARG A 162 -3.36 11.82 -21.33
C ARG A 162 -3.86 12.07 -19.90
N SER A 163 -5.04 12.65 -19.79
CA SER A 163 -5.75 12.78 -18.53
C SER A 163 -6.48 11.48 -18.18
N PHE A 164 -6.33 11.03 -16.94
CA PHE A 164 -6.88 9.76 -16.47
C PHE A 164 -7.64 9.95 -15.15
N SER A 165 -8.73 9.22 -14.94
CA SER A 165 -9.34 9.10 -13.61
C SER A 165 -9.33 7.66 -13.10
N TYR A 166 -8.80 7.49 -11.90
CA TYR A 166 -8.99 6.29 -11.10
C TYR A 166 -10.29 6.40 -10.32
N THR A 167 -10.86 5.27 -9.91
CA THR A 167 -12.07 5.27 -9.09
C THR A 167 -11.75 5.72 -7.67
N ASP A 168 -10.96 4.94 -6.94
CA ASP A 168 -10.65 5.15 -5.53
C ASP A 168 -9.31 4.43 -5.23
N PRO A 169 -8.45 4.95 -4.32
CA PRO A 169 -7.20 4.29 -3.93
C PRO A 169 -7.33 2.84 -3.44
N ASN A 170 -8.49 2.46 -2.90
CA ASN A 170 -8.81 1.12 -2.42
C ASN A 170 -9.67 0.32 -3.41
N SER A 171 -9.87 0.82 -4.64
CA SER A 171 -10.60 0.10 -5.68
C SER A 171 -9.74 -0.93 -6.40
N THR A 172 -10.18 -2.19 -6.43
CA THR A 172 -9.48 -3.29 -7.11
C THR A 172 -9.34 -3.03 -8.61
N SER A 173 -10.44 -2.90 -9.33
CA SER A 173 -10.46 -2.67 -10.79
C SER A 173 -10.23 -1.22 -11.17
N GLY A 174 -10.63 -0.29 -10.30
CA GLY A 174 -10.52 1.15 -10.54
C GLY A 174 -9.16 1.76 -10.19
N PHE A 175 -8.26 0.99 -9.56
CA PHE A 175 -6.92 1.49 -9.19
C PHE A 175 -5.84 0.40 -9.19
N ILE A 176 -6.00 -0.68 -8.41
CA ILE A 176 -4.95 -1.70 -8.22
C ILE A 176 -4.54 -2.35 -9.55
N TYR A 177 -5.51 -2.86 -10.30
CA TYR A 177 -5.26 -3.56 -11.56
C TYR A 177 -4.71 -2.63 -12.67
N PRO A 178 -5.27 -1.43 -12.91
CA PRO A 178 -4.71 -0.47 -13.86
C PRO A 178 -3.25 -0.09 -13.56
N ARG A 179 -2.90 0.09 -12.28
CA ARG A 179 -1.51 0.38 -11.89
C ARG A 179 -0.61 -0.83 -12.09
N ALA A 180 -1.03 -2.00 -11.64
CA ALA A 180 -0.28 -3.24 -11.83
C ALA A 180 -0.08 -3.56 -13.32
N LEU A 181 -1.04 -3.22 -14.18
CA LEU A 181 -0.91 -3.30 -15.63
C LEU A 181 0.23 -2.42 -16.15
N LEU A 182 0.27 -1.14 -15.78
CA LEU A 182 1.33 -0.23 -16.20
C LEU A 182 2.70 -0.73 -15.74
N VAL A 183 2.83 -1.11 -14.46
CA VAL A 183 4.05 -1.71 -13.89
C VAL A 183 4.47 -2.95 -14.69
N SER A 184 3.54 -3.87 -14.98
CA SER A 184 3.83 -5.09 -15.72
C SER A 184 4.32 -4.84 -17.16
N ARG A 185 4.01 -3.67 -17.73
CA ARG A 185 4.48 -3.22 -19.04
C ARG A 185 5.73 -2.35 -18.98
N GLY A 186 6.38 -2.25 -17.81
CA GLY A 186 7.54 -1.38 -17.59
C GLY A 186 7.21 0.10 -17.72
N MET A 187 5.95 0.48 -17.48
CA MET A 187 5.47 1.85 -17.50
C MET A 187 5.33 2.34 -16.06
N ASP A 188 5.93 3.49 -15.76
CA ASP A 188 5.79 4.12 -14.45
C ASP A 188 4.36 4.64 -14.27
N PRO A 189 3.52 4.03 -13.42
CA PRO A 189 2.12 4.41 -13.26
C PRO A 189 1.93 5.82 -12.68
N ASP A 190 2.99 6.43 -12.14
CA ASP A 190 2.98 7.76 -11.53
C ASP A 190 3.36 8.85 -12.52
N ALA A 191 4.17 8.52 -13.53
CA ALA A 191 4.58 9.43 -14.60
C ALA A 191 3.87 9.15 -15.95
N TYR A 192 3.02 8.12 -16.01
CA TYR A 192 2.45 7.68 -17.28
C TYR A 192 1.45 8.69 -17.87
N PHE A 193 0.59 9.25 -17.02
CA PHE A 193 -0.47 10.18 -17.40
C PHE A 193 0.01 11.62 -17.19
N ALA A 194 -0.48 12.56 -17.99
CA ALA A 194 -0.17 13.98 -17.77
C ALA A 194 -0.89 14.53 -16.53
N LYS A 195 -2.04 13.94 -16.21
CA LYS A 195 -2.80 14.23 -14.99
C LYS A 195 -3.60 13.00 -14.61
N SER A 196 -3.59 12.63 -13.33
CA SER A 196 -4.50 11.63 -12.78
C SER A 196 -5.19 12.14 -11.52
N HIS A 197 -6.40 11.66 -11.26
CA HIS A 197 -7.15 11.96 -10.04
C HIS A 197 -8.09 10.82 -9.67
N TYR A 198 -8.65 10.88 -8.46
CA TYR A 198 -9.65 9.94 -7.97
C TYR A 198 -11.05 10.53 -8.15
N ALA A 199 -11.94 9.81 -8.82
CA ALA A 199 -13.32 10.24 -9.04
C ALA A 199 -14.25 9.88 -7.86
N GLY A 200 -13.79 9.04 -6.94
CA GLY A 200 -14.50 8.54 -5.75
C GLY A 200 -15.47 7.38 -6.02
N SER A 201 -15.99 7.26 -7.23
CA SER A 201 -16.95 6.20 -7.61
C SER A 201 -16.85 5.88 -9.08
N HIS A 202 -17.25 4.66 -9.45
CA HIS A 202 -17.09 4.24 -10.83
C HIS A 202 -18.05 4.97 -11.78
N ASP A 203 -19.23 5.39 -11.32
CA ASP A 203 -20.15 6.21 -12.12
C ASP A 203 -19.61 7.63 -12.35
N ALA A 204 -18.87 8.20 -11.40
CA ALA A 204 -18.15 9.45 -11.60
C ALA A 204 -17.03 9.31 -12.66
N CYS A 205 -16.27 8.22 -12.63
CA CYS A 205 -15.28 7.90 -13.67
C CYS A 205 -15.91 7.84 -15.07
N ILE A 206 -17.02 7.11 -15.23
CA ILE A 206 -17.70 6.94 -16.52
C ILE A 206 -18.26 8.28 -17.02
N ARG A 207 -18.91 9.06 -16.14
CA ARG A 207 -19.43 10.39 -16.49
C ARG A 207 -18.32 11.37 -16.84
N GLY A 208 -17.18 11.35 -16.16
CA GLY A 208 -16.05 12.23 -16.48
C GLY A 208 -15.49 11.99 -17.89
N VAL A 209 -15.40 10.73 -18.31
CA VAL A 209 -15.01 10.39 -19.69
C VAL A 209 -16.08 10.83 -20.69
N ALA A 210 -17.35 10.55 -20.40
CA ALA A 210 -18.46 10.98 -21.25
C ALA A 210 -18.53 12.50 -21.40
N ALA A 211 -18.30 13.27 -20.32
CA ALA A 211 -18.30 14.72 -20.33
C ALA A 211 -17.06 15.35 -20.99
N LYS A 212 -16.05 14.54 -21.39
CA LYS A 212 -14.73 15.01 -21.86
C LYS A 212 -13.91 15.76 -20.80
N ASP A 213 -14.23 15.56 -19.52
CA ASP A 213 -13.45 16.12 -18.40
C ASP A 213 -12.12 15.36 -18.22
N VAL A 214 -12.10 14.09 -18.61
CA VAL A 214 -10.91 13.24 -18.71
C VAL A 214 -10.92 12.39 -19.97
N ASP A 215 -9.73 12.07 -20.48
CA ASP A 215 -9.57 11.28 -21.70
C ASP A 215 -9.90 9.79 -21.47
N ALA A 216 -9.55 9.24 -20.30
CA ALA A 216 -9.80 7.85 -19.96
C ALA A 216 -10.04 7.62 -18.46
N CYS A 217 -10.64 6.49 -18.12
CA CYS A 217 -10.81 6.08 -16.72
C CYS A 217 -10.75 4.56 -16.53
N ALA A 218 -10.49 4.15 -15.29
CA ALA A 218 -10.58 2.76 -14.86
C ALA A 218 -11.93 2.46 -14.19
N THR A 219 -12.56 1.36 -14.58
CA THR A 219 -13.90 0.94 -14.15
C THR A 219 -14.03 -0.59 -14.18
N TRP A 220 -15.24 -1.14 -14.19
CA TRP A 220 -15.52 -2.57 -14.26
C TRP A 220 -16.45 -2.95 -15.42
N ASP A 221 -16.46 -4.23 -15.79
CA ASP A 221 -17.08 -4.74 -17.02
C ASP A 221 -18.59 -4.58 -17.11
N VAL A 222 -19.29 -4.64 -15.97
CA VAL A 222 -20.72 -4.32 -15.89
C VAL A 222 -21.02 -2.93 -16.46
N ALA A 223 -20.06 -2.00 -16.47
CA ALA A 223 -20.26 -0.67 -17.05
C ALA A 223 -20.59 -0.68 -18.55
N LEU A 224 -20.06 -1.64 -19.32
CA LEU A 224 -20.09 -1.62 -20.80
C LEU A 224 -20.46 -2.95 -21.47
N GLU A 225 -20.73 -4.04 -20.73
CA GLU A 225 -21.05 -5.35 -21.34
C GLU A 225 -22.47 -5.48 -21.92
N ASP A 226 -23.35 -4.48 -21.77
CA ASP A 226 -24.72 -4.47 -22.32
C ASP A 226 -25.10 -3.04 -22.76
N GLU A 227 -25.75 -2.89 -23.92
CA GLU A 227 -26.26 -1.61 -24.44
C GLU A 227 -27.22 -0.91 -23.45
N THR A 228 -27.86 -1.67 -22.55
CA THR A 228 -28.65 -1.10 -21.45
C THR A 228 -27.83 -0.57 -20.27
N ASN A 229 -26.54 -0.95 -20.13
CA ASN A 229 -25.71 -0.61 -18.97
C ASN A 229 -25.15 0.81 -19.01
N SER A 230 -24.85 1.36 -20.17
CA SER A 230 -24.40 2.76 -20.30
C SER A 230 -25.50 3.75 -19.94
N ALA A 231 -26.74 3.46 -20.35
CA ALA A 231 -27.94 4.22 -19.99
C ALA A 231 -28.15 4.27 -18.46
N LEU A 232 -27.68 3.25 -17.72
CA LEU A 232 -27.69 3.26 -16.25
C LEU A 232 -26.83 4.36 -15.65
N PHE A 233 -25.87 4.92 -16.38
CA PHE A 233 -24.99 6.00 -15.93
C PHE A 233 -25.37 7.36 -16.54
N GLY A 234 -26.47 7.44 -17.30
CA GLY A 234 -26.88 8.65 -18.00
C GLY A 234 -25.96 8.98 -19.19
N VAL A 235 -25.28 7.97 -19.73
CA VAL A 235 -24.33 8.10 -20.84
C VAL A 235 -24.76 7.15 -21.96
N ASP A 236 -24.69 7.58 -23.20
CA ASP A 236 -24.88 6.66 -24.33
C ASP A 236 -23.63 5.77 -24.48
N GLY A 237 -23.82 4.45 -24.41
CA GLY A 237 -22.72 3.47 -24.40
C GLY A 237 -21.97 3.41 -25.71
N ASP A 238 -22.63 3.83 -26.79
CA ASP A 238 -22.02 3.95 -28.10
C ASP A 238 -20.95 5.06 -28.12
N GLU A 239 -21.01 6.02 -27.20
CA GLU A 239 -19.99 7.05 -27.05
C GLU A 239 -18.69 6.55 -26.41
N LEU A 240 -18.71 5.37 -25.77
CA LEU A 240 -17.57 4.82 -25.04
C LEU A 240 -16.96 3.63 -25.78
N GLN A 241 -15.68 3.41 -25.54
CA GLN A 241 -14.96 2.22 -25.99
C GLN A 241 -13.99 1.71 -24.94
N VAL A 242 -13.77 0.39 -24.95
CA VAL A 242 -12.81 -0.28 -24.08
C VAL A 242 -11.42 -0.21 -24.70
N VAL A 243 -10.47 0.35 -23.96
CA VAL A 243 -9.04 0.39 -24.30
C VAL A 243 -8.34 -0.88 -23.81
N TYR A 244 -8.73 -1.35 -22.63
CA TYR A 244 -8.15 -2.54 -22.02
C TYR A 244 -9.15 -3.24 -21.12
N ARG A 245 -9.03 -4.56 -21.05
CA ARG A 245 -9.78 -5.45 -20.17
C ARG A 245 -8.78 -6.31 -19.40
N THR A 246 -8.93 -6.36 -18.08
CA THR A 246 -8.05 -7.17 -17.22
C THR A 246 -8.35 -8.66 -17.36
N GLU A 247 -7.45 -9.48 -16.85
CA GLU A 247 -7.75 -10.85 -16.42
C GLU A 247 -8.91 -10.89 -15.38
N PRO A 248 -9.52 -12.07 -15.15
CA PRO A 248 -10.57 -12.22 -14.14
C PRO A 248 -10.14 -11.76 -12.75
N ILE A 249 -11.03 -11.01 -12.11
CA ILE A 249 -10.93 -10.53 -10.73
C ILE A 249 -12.05 -11.22 -9.95
N PRO A 250 -11.78 -11.85 -8.79
CA PRO A 250 -12.83 -12.38 -7.92
C PRO A 250 -13.86 -11.28 -7.60
N ASN A 251 -15.13 -11.65 -7.44
CA ASN A 251 -16.15 -10.68 -7.04
C ASN A 251 -15.99 -10.21 -5.59
N ASP A 252 -16.81 -9.23 -5.21
CA ASP A 252 -16.80 -8.66 -3.87
C ASP A 252 -17.04 -9.72 -2.78
N ALA A 253 -16.26 -9.58 -1.70
CA ALA A 253 -16.32 -10.45 -0.55
C ALA A 253 -17.40 -9.96 0.42
N TYR A 254 -18.21 -10.87 0.93
CA TYR A 254 -19.10 -10.64 2.06
C TYR A 254 -18.40 -11.14 3.30
N VAL A 255 -18.08 -10.22 4.19
CA VAL A 255 -17.24 -10.48 5.37
C VAL A 255 -17.95 -10.12 6.67
N ALA A 256 -17.57 -10.82 7.73
CA ALA A 256 -17.91 -10.48 9.10
C ALA A 256 -16.65 -10.07 9.86
N ARG A 257 -16.79 -9.16 10.82
CA ARG A 257 -15.72 -8.91 11.80
C ARG A 257 -15.35 -10.21 12.52
N SER A 258 -14.09 -10.32 12.91
CA SER A 258 -13.48 -11.56 13.39
C SER A 258 -14.17 -12.13 14.64
N ASP A 259 -14.69 -11.27 15.51
CA ASP A 259 -15.31 -11.58 16.80
C ASP A 259 -16.85 -11.61 16.78
N LEU A 260 -17.49 -11.49 15.60
CA LEU A 260 -18.95 -11.66 15.49
C LEU A 260 -19.35 -13.10 15.78
N ASP A 261 -20.50 -13.33 16.44
CA ASP A 261 -20.99 -14.67 16.75
C ASP A 261 -21.09 -15.51 15.46
N PRO A 262 -20.40 -16.67 15.35
CA PRO A 262 -20.49 -17.55 14.19
C PRO A 262 -21.93 -17.93 13.81
N ALA A 263 -22.84 -18.09 14.78
CA ALA A 263 -24.22 -18.44 14.50
C ALA A 263 -24.96 -17.33 13.73
N ILE A 264 -24.64 -16.06 14.02
CA ILE A 264 -25.19 -14.91 13.27
C ILE A 264 -24.65 -14.94 11.83
N VAL A 265 -23.36 -15.19 11.65
CA VAL A 265 -22.73 -15.25 10.32
C VAL A 265 -23.33 -16.37 9.48
N GLU A 266 -23.53 -17.55 10.06
CA GLU A 266 -24.15 -18.71 9.41
C GLU A 266 -25.62 -18.43 9.03
N ALA A 267 -26.37 -17.72 9.88
CA ALA A 267 -27.75 -17.34 9.58
C ALA A 267 -27.83 -16.36 8.40
N VAL A 268 -26.97 -15.35 8.36
CA VAL A 268 -26.88 -14.39 7.24
C VAL A 268 -26.44 -15.09 5.96
N GLN A 269 -25.41 -15.94 6.04
CA GLN A 269 -24.94 -16.73 4.89
C GLN A 269 -26.05 -17.63 4.34
N SER A 270 -26.79 -18.32 5.21
CA SER A 270 -27.90 -19.17 4.82
C SER A 270 -29.01 -18.38 4.11
N ALA A 271 -29.35 -17.19 4.62
CA ALA A 271 -30.32 -16.30 3.98
C ALA A 271 -29.87 -15.87 2.56
N LEU A 272 -28.60 -15.53 2.36
CA LEU A 272 -28.07 -15.22 1.01
C LEU A 272 -28.17 -16.41 0.05
N PHE A 273 -27.89 -17.62 0.52
CA PHE A 273 -27.96 -18.82 -0.31
C PHE A 273 -29.40 -19.27 -0.58
N GLU A 274 -30.33 -19.05 0.35
CA GLU A 274 -31.76 -19.21 0.10
C GLU A 274 -32.26 -18.23 -0.96
N LEU A 275 -31.87 -16.96 -0.86
CA LEU A 275 -32.16 -15.96 -1.87
C LEU A 275 -31.66 -16.38 -3.26
N SER A 276 -30.45 -16.95 -3.33
CA SER A 276 -29.85 -17.42 -4.58
C SER A 276 -30.56 -18.62 -5.22
N ARG A 277 -31.35 -19.39 -4.46
CA ARG A 277 -32.09 -20.56 -4.96
C ARG A 277 -33.45 -20.19 -5.56
N ASP A 278 -33.94 -18.98 -5.30
CA ASP A 278 -35.21 -18.47 -5.82
C ASP A 278 -34.95 -17.25 -6.72
N PRO A 279 -34.84 -17.45 -8.05
CA PRO A 279 -34.54 -16.36 -8.98
C PRO A 279 -35.58 -15.24 -9.00
N GLU A 280 -36.85 -15.52 -8.71
CA GLU A 280 -37.90 -14.50 -8.71
C GLU A 280 -37.85 -13.67 -7.43
N LEU A 281 -37.62 -14.32 -6.29
CA LEU A 281 -37.34 -13.61 -5.04
C LEU A 281 -36.05 -12.77 -5.15
N LEU A 282 -34.99 -13.33 -5.73
CA LEU A 282 -33.73 -12.62 -5.95
C LEU A 282 -33.95 -11.34 -6.76
N LYS A 283 -34.68 -11.40 -7.88
CA LYS A 283 -35.01 -10.21 -8.69
C LYS A 283 -35.84 -9.16 -7.94
N SER A 284 -36.62 -9.57 -6.95
CA SER A 284 -37.44 -8.67 -6.13
C SER A 284 -36.64 -7.96 -5.03
N VAL A 285 -35.56 -8.59 -4.55
CA VAL A 285 -34.71 -8.11 -3.45
C VAL A 285 -33.46 -7.39 -3.98
N ILE A 286 -32.86 -7.91 -5.04
CA ILE A 286 -31.65 -7.37 -5.64
C ILE A 286 -32.04 -6.59 -6.89
N ASP A 287 -31.77 -5.29 -6.89
CA ASP A 287 -31.99 -4.48 -8.10
C ASP A 287 -31.12 -5.02 -9.24
N TRP A 288 -31.75 -5.32 -10.38
CA TRP A 288 -31.09 -5.88 -11.55
C TRP A 288 -29.90 -5.04 -12.03
N LYS A 289 -29.85 -3.74 -11.70
CA LYS A 289 -28.74 -2.82 -12.02
C LYS A 289 -27.45 -3.18 -11.30
N THR A 290 -27.52 -3.96 -10.23
CA THR A 290 -26.34 -4.51 -9.55
C THR A 290 -25.72 -5.66 -10.34
N ARG A 291 -26.52 -6.32 -11.20
CA ARG A 291 -26.16 -7.56 -11.93
C ARG A 291 -25.73 -8.72 -11.02
N ILE A 292 -26.07 -8.64 -9.73
CA ILE A 292 -25.87 -9.73 -8.78
C ILE A 292 -26.99 -10.74 -9.01
N ASP A 293 -26.64 -11.96 -9.41
CA ASP A 293 -27.58 -13.03 -9.74
C ASP A 293 -27.55 -14.19 -8.74
N GLY A 294 -26.76 -14.05 -7.67
CA GLY A 294 -26.66 -15.03 -6.61
C GLY A 294 -25.41 -14.86 -5.75
N PHE A 295 -25.24 -15.80 -4.83
CA PHE A 295 -24.15 -15.85 -3.86
C PHE A 295 -23.59 -17.27 -3.77
N VAL A 296 -22.28 -17.36 -3.58
CA VAL A 296 -21.54 -18.60 -3.38
C VAL A 296 -20.73 -18.54 -2.07
N PRO A 297 -20.33 -19.70 -1.51
CA PRO A 297 -19.42 -19.73 -0.37
C PRO A 297 -18.16 -18.90 -0.63
N GLY A 298 -17.75 -18.14 0.38
CA GLY A 298 -16.51 -17.37 0.33
C GLY A 298 -15.29 -18.29 0.27
N ASP A 299 -14.39 -18.01 -0.67
CA ASP A 299 -13.12 -18.72 -0.81
C ASP A 299 -11.95 -17.72 -0.73
N ASP A 300 -11.18 -17.80 0.37
CA ASP A 300 -10.03 -16.93 0.59
C ASP A 300 -8.91 -17.13 -0.45
N ALA A 301 -8.80 -18.34 -1.00
CA ALA A 301 -7.79 -18.69 -2.00
C ALA A 301 -8.07 -18.00 -3.34
N ALA A 302 -9.34 -17.71 -3.65
CA ALA A 302 -9.71 -17.00 -4.88
C ALA A 302 -9.07 -15.60 -4.95
N TYR A 303 -8.81 -14.97 -3.81
CA TYR A 303 -8.23 -13.62 -3.72
C TYR A 303 -6.70 -13.59 -3.84
N GLU A 304 -6.04 -14.74 -4.04
CA GLU A 304 -4.57 -14.80 -4.19
C GLU A 304 -4.08 -14.01 -5.40
N VAL A 305 -4.84 -14.02 -6.50
CA VAL A 305 -4.52 -13.22 -7.69
C VAL A 305 -4.49 -11.73 -7.38
N VAL A 306 -5.34 -11.27 -6.45
CA VAL A 306 -5.36 -9.88 -6.00
C VAL A 306 -4.13 -9.58 -5.16
N ARG A 307 -3.77 -10.46 -4.21
CA ARG A 307 -2.55 -10.32 -3.38
C ARG A 307 -1.29 -10.14 -4.22
N GLN A 308 -1.18 -10.89 -5.32
CA GLN A 308 -0.07 -10.76 -6.27
C GLN A 308 -0.03 -9.38 -6.94
N LYS A 309 -1.19 -8.82 -7.33
CA LYS A 309 -1.26 -7.47 -7.94
C LYS A 309 -0.97 -6.35 -6.95
N VAL A 310 -1.42 -6.49 -5.70
CA VAL A 310 -1.07 -5.55 -4.63
C VAL A 310 0.43 -5.44 -4.50
N ALA A 311 1.12 -6.58 -4.50
CA ALA A 311 2.56 -6.57 -4.32
C ALA A 311 3.32 -5.93 -5.51
N LEU A 312 2.73 -5.91 -6.73
CA LEU A 312 3.26 -5.15 -7.87
C LEU A 312 2.97 -3.65 -7.77
N LYS A 313 1.85 -3.24 -7.14
CA LYS A 313 1.58 -1.82 -6.84
C LYS A 313 2.61 -1.27 -5.85
N ASP A 314 2.99 -2.06 -4.86
CA ASP A 314 3.79 -1.61 -3.70
C ASP A 314 5.29 -1.46 -3.99
N LEU A 315 5.74 -1.58 -5.25
CA LEU A 315 7.16 -1.48 -5.62
C LEU A 315 7.79 -0.13 -5.25
N LYS A 316 6.98 0.93 -5.12
CA LYS A 316 7.35 2.19 -4.49
C LYS A 316 6.16 2.75 -3.74
N ARG A 317 6.35 3.05 -2.47
CA ARG A 317 5.31 3.69 -1.65
C ARG A 317 5.22 5.18 -1.97
N ARG A 318 4.00 5.68 -2.11
CA ARG A 318 3.73 7.12 -2.22
C ARG A 318 3.82 7.78 -0.86
N LEU A 319 4.67 8.79 -0.77
CA LEU A 319 4.93 9.60 0.40
C LEU A 319 4.29 10.97 0.23
N ALA A 320 3.37 11.32 1.13
CA ALA A 320 2.95 12.71 1.31
C ALA A 320 3.69 13.30 2.52
N VAL A 321 4.27 14.49 2.33
CA VAL A 321 4.97 15.22 3.39
C VAL A 321 4.05 16.29 3.94
N LEU A 322 3.55 16.05 5.15
CA LEU A 322 2.74 17.01 5.87
C LEU A 322 3.61 18.16 6.41
N PRO A 323 3.02 19.36 6.61
CA PRO A 323 3.71 20.44 7.30
C PRO A 323 4.21 19.99 8.68
N PHE A 324 5.43 20.39 9.06
CA PHE A 324 5.99 20.06 10.37
C PHE A 324 5.52 21.09 11.40
N GLU A 325 5.25 20.64 12.62
CA GLU A 325 4.90 21.53 13.72
C GLU A 325 6.12 22.31 14.18
N ALA A 326 6.04 23.64 14.15
CA ALA A 326 7.07 24.52 14.70
C ALA A 326 6.84 24.75 16.20
N MET A 327 7.74 24.23 17.04
CA MET A 327 7.72 24.45 18.48
C MET A 327 8.79 25.48 18.88
N GLY A 328 8.35 26.71 19.17
CA GLY A 328 9.20 27.83 19.62
C GLY A 328 9.42 28.92 18.57
N THR A 329 9.88 30.10 19.00
CA THR A 329 9.87 31.35 18.21
C THR A 329 11.22 31.78 17.61
N GLU A 330 12.29 30.99 17.74
CA GLU A 330 13.67 31.45 17.45
C GLU A 330 14.39 30.75 16.27
N LEU A 331 13.68 30.35 15.22
CA LEU A 331 14.31 29.65 14.09
C LEU A 331 14.86 30.57 12.97
N GLY A 332 14.56 31.88 13.00
CA GLY A 332 15.12 32.85 12.04
C GLY A 332 14.60 32.69 10.60
N VAL A 333 13.54 31.92 10.42
CA VAL A 333 12.82 31.66 9.16
C VAL A 333 11.33 31.94 9.44
N GLU A 334 10.60 32.56 8.50
CA GLU A 334 9.19 32.92 8.69
C GLU A 334 8.28 31.72 8.98
N ASP A 335 8.56 30.56 8.37
CA ASP A 335 7.88 29.30 8.64
C ASP A 335 8.89 28.12 8.65
N PRO A 336 9.45 27.77 9.82
CA PRO A 336 10.43 26.70 9.91
C PRO A 336 9.82 25.31 9.72
N GLY A 337 8.53 25.14 9.97
CA GLY A 337 7.81 23.88 9.78
C GLY A 337 7.65 23.55 8.30
N GLN A 338 7.22 24.54 7.52
CA GLN A 338 7.18 24.44 6.06
C GLN A 338 8.57 24.21 5.46
N ALA A 339 9.57 24.98 5.91
CA ALA A 339 10.95 24.84 5.42
C ALA A 339 11.53 23.44 5.71
N ALA A 340 11.24 22.87 6.89
CA ALA A 340 11.64 21.51 7.22
C ALA A 340 10.96 20.47 6.30
N ALA A 341 9.66 20.62 6.06
CA ALA A 341 8.89 19.75 5.17
C ALA A 341 9.43 19.80 3.73
N GLU A 342 9.74 20.99 3.20
CA GLU A 342 10.33 21.15 1.87
C GLU A 342 11.71 20.48 1.76
N LEU A 343 12.62 20.76 2.70
CA LEU A 343 13.96 20.17 2.69
C LEU A 343 13.93 18.65 2.81
N LEU A 344 13.15 18.11 3.76
CA LEU A 344 13.00 16.67 3.92
C LEU A 344 12.37 16.03 2.67
N GLY A 345 11.34 16.67 2.10
CA GLY A 345 10.69 16.21 0.88
C GLY A 345 11.64 16.15 -0.31
N THR A 346 12.45 17.19 -0.53
CA THR A 346 13.46 17.22 -1.60
C THR A 346 14.50 16.12 -1.44
N ILE A 347 15.03 15.93 -0.23
CA ILE A 347 16.09 14.93 0.00
C ILE A 347 15.55 13.50 -0.12
N LEU A 348 14.32 13.25 0.36
CA LEU A 348 13.67 11.95 0.21
C LEU A 348 13.27 11.66 -1.24
N PHE A 349 12.92 12.68 -2.02
CA PHE A 349 12.74 12.56 -3.46
C PHE A 349 14.04 12.16 -4.16
N ASP A 350 15.15 12.83 -3.83
CA ASP A 350 16.48 12.53 -4.38
C ASP A 350 16.99 11.14 -4.00
N ALA A 351 16.56 10.62 -2.85
CA ALA A 351 16.85 9.25 -2.43
C ALA A 351 16.19 8.19 -3.35
N ARG A 352 15.19 8.57 -4.15
CA ARG A 352 14.43 7.71 -5.09
C ARG A 352 13.79 6.48 -4.45
N ARG A 353 13.59 6.49 -3.12
CA ARG A 353 12.96 5.40 -2.37
C ARG A 353 11.45 5.54 -2.24
N PHE A 354 10.93 6.75 -2.43
CA PHE A 354 9.51 7.07 -2.35
C PHE A 354 9.05 7.70 -3.66
N LEU A 355 7.77 7.56 -3.96
CA LEU A 355 7.06 8.40 -4.93
C LEU A 355 6.48 9.59 -4.17
N MET A 356 6.65 10.81 -4.64
CA MET A 356 6.18 11.98 -3.89
C MET A 356 4.78 12.39 -4.36
N THR A 357 3.89 12.67 -3.41
CA THR A 357 2.60 13.32 -3.69
C THR A 357 2.82 14.78 -4.08
N GLU A 358 2.09 15.27 -5.08
CA GLU A 358 2.16 16.67 -5.50
C GLU A 358 1.65 17.61 -4.39
N ARG A 359 2.40 18.69 -4.15
CA ARG A 359 2.08 19.66 -3.09
C ARG A 359 0.70 20.29 -3.27
N SER A 360 0.33 20.63 -4.50
CA SER A 360 -0.98 21.23 -4.84
C SER A 360 -2.16 20.32 -4.49
N GLN A 361 -2.01 19.00 -4.64
CA GLN A 361 -3.04 18.03 -4.26
C GLN A 361 -3.17 17.95 -2.74
N LEU A 362 -2.04 18.00 -2.03
CA LEU A 362 -2.04 18.04 -0.57
C LEU A 362 -2.70 19.31 -0.04
N ASP A 363 -2.33 20.47 -0.56
CA ASP A 363 -2.90 21.75 -0.12
C ASP A 363 -4.42 21.78 -0.34
N LYS A 364 -4.88 21.29 -1.50
CA LYS A 364 -6.31 21.16 -1.79
C LYS A 364 -7.03 20.22 -0.83
N ALA A 365 -6.43 19.06 -0.52
CA ALA A 365 -7.00 18.11 0.44
C ALA A 365 -7.12 18.71 1.85
N LEU A 366 -6.11 19.49 2.27
CA LEU A 366 -6.12 20.18 3.56
C LEU A 366 -7.22 21.27 3.62
N GLU A 367 -7.39 22.04 2.53
CA GLU A 367 -8.44 23.06 2.41
C GLU A 367 -9.85 22.45 2.42
N GLU A 368 -10.07 21.38 1.65
CA GLU A 368 -11.38 20.70 1.55
C GLU A 368 -11.81 20.12 2.89
N GLN A 369 -10.88 19.57 3.66
CA GLN A 369 -11.15 18.99 4.97
C GLN A 369 -11.22 20.04 6.09
N ARG A 370 -10.97 21.32 5.79
CA ARG A 370 -10.94 22.45 6.75
C ARG A 370 -10.03 22.19 7.95
N LEU A 371 -8.95 21.45 7.74
CA LEU A 371 -8.04 21.05 8.82
C LEU A 371 -7.06 22.18 9.13
N SER A 372 -6.84 22.45 10.41
CA SER A 372 -5.76 23.32 10.87
C SER A 372 -4.45 22.52 11.01
N LEU A 373 -3.31 23.21 11.03
CA LEU A 373 -1.99 22.59 11.28
C LEU A 373 -1.93 21.83 12.62
N GLN A 374 -2.75 22.22 13.60
CA GLN A 374 -2.86 21.53 14.89
C GLN A 374 -3.63 20.20 14.79
N ASP A 375 -4.55 20.06 13.84
CA ASP A 375 -5.34 18.85 13.63
C ASP A 375 -4.52 17.73 12.96
N LEU A 376 -3.46 18.07 12.23
CA LEU A 376 -2.58 17.14 11.51
C LEU A 376 -1.56 16.40 12.40
N VAL A 377 -1.46 16.79 13.67
CA VAL A 377 -0.56 16.14 14.65
C VAL A 377 -1.17 14.84 15.17
N ASP A 378 -2.49 14.72 15.13
CA ASP A 378 -3.18 13.47 15.44
C ASP A 378 -3.05 12.49 14.28
N ALA A 379 -2.54 11.29 14.59
CA ALA A 379 -2.31 10.24 13.60
C ALA A 379 -3.61 9.86 12.86
N SER A 380 -4.76 9.90 13.54
CA SER A 380 -6.05 9.55 12.92
C SER A 380 -6.51 10.55 11.86
N THR A 381 -6.19 11.83 12.04
CA THR A 381 -6.54 12.91 11.11
C THR A 381 -5.55 12.99 9.95
N ALA A 382 -4.26 12.80 10.23
CA ALA A 382 -3.23 12.69 9.20
C ALA A 382 -3.55 11.58 8.19
N ILE A 383 -4.03 10.42 8.67
CA ILE A 383 -4.41 9.27 7.82
C ILE A 383 -5.52 9.62 6.83
N LYS A 384 -6.54 10.38 7.25
CA LYS A 384 -7.62 10.83 6.35
C LYS A 384 -7.07 11.65 5.20
N VAL A 385 -6.17 12.59 5.48
CA VAL A 385 -5.49 13.38 4.45
C VAL A 385 -4.68 12.46 3.53
N GLY A 386 -3.98 11.47 4.10
CA GLY A 386 -3.27 10.44 3.35
C GLY A 386 -4.16 9.66 2.36
N HIS A 387 -5.36 9.27 2.77
CA HIS A 387 -6.33 8.63 1.89
C HIS A 387 -6.82 9.54 0.78
N VAL A 388 -7.15 10.80 1.09
CA VAL A 388 -7.62 11.79 0.10
C VAL A 388 -6.56 12.03 -0.98
N VAL A 389 -5.29 12.12 -0.60
CA VAL A 389 -4.18 12.35 -1.55
C VAL A 389 -3.58 11.07 -2.14
N GLY A 390 -4.13 9.90 -1.78
CA GLY A 390 -3.66 8.59 -2.26
C GLY A 390 -2.20 8.26 -1.88
N ALA A 391 -1.75 8.72 -0.71
CA ALA A 391 -0.45 8.37 -0.15
C ALA A 391 -0.49 7.04 0.61
N ASP A 392 0.53 6.19 0.43
CA ASP A 392 0.70 4.94 1.18
C ASP A 392 1.43 5.18 2.52
N VAL A 393 2.21 6.25 2.60
CA VAL A 393 2.97 6.67 3.79
C VAL A 393 2.90 8.18 3.95
N LEU A 394 2.83 8.65 5.19
CA LEU A 394 2.86 10.06 5.56
C LEU A 394 4.16 10.37 6.30
N LEU A 395 4.81 11.46 5.94
CA LEU A 395 5.87 12.07 6.74
C LEU A 395 5.28 13.23 7.54
N THR A 396 5.37 13.16 8.85
CA THR A 396 4.95 14.23 9.77
C THR A 396 5.92 14.33 10.94
N GLY A 397 5.92 15.46 11.64
CA GLY A 397 6.86 15.67 12.71
C GLY A 397 6.85 17.07 13.29
N SER A 398 7.88 17.37 14.07
CA SER A 398 8.08 18.69 14.66
C SER A 398 9.51 19.18 14.46
N VAL A 399 9.63 20.50 14.38
CA VAL A 399 10.89 21.24 14.35
C VAL A 399 10.93 22.20 15.53
N MET A 400 12.05 22.23 16.24
CA MET A 400 12.23 23.12 17.39
C MET A 400 13.67 23.58 17.52
N LYS A 401 13.89 24.68 18.22
CA LYS A 401 15.23 25.15 18.57
C LYS A 401 15.42 25.12 20.08
N ILE A 402 16.43 24.38 20.53
CA ILE A 402 16.79 24.25 21.94
C ILE A 402 18.29 24.56 22.07
N ASP A 403 18.66 25.44 23.00
CA ASP A 403 20.04 25.81 23.30
C ASP A 403 20.86 26.23 22.06
N GLY A 404 20.23 26.98 21.15
CA GLY A 404 20.85 27.44 19.91
C GLY A 404 20.94 26.39 18.80
N LYS A 405 20.53 25.13 19.06
CA LYS A 405 20.55 24.03 18.09
C LYS A 405 19.16 23.73 17.56
N VAL A 406 19.09 23.39 16.28
CA VAL A 406 17.88 22.92 15.62
C VAL A 406 17.70 21.44 15.91
N HIS A 407 16.48 21.05 16.22
CA HIS A 407 16.04 19.68 16.42
C HIS A 407 14.88 19.40 15.47
N ILE A 408 14.95 18.28 14.75
CA ILE A 408 13.84 17.77 13.94
C ILE A 408 13.50 16.38 14.45
N THR A 409 12.22 16.15 14.70
CA THR A 409 11.68 14.81 14.92
C THR A 409 10.72 14.52 13.78
N ALA A 410 10.98 13.46 13.02
CA ALA A 410 10.18 13.06 11.87
C ALA A 410 9.70 11.63 12.05
N ARG A 411 8.47 11.35 11.61
CA ARG A 411 7.82 10.04 11.68
C ARG A 411 7.22 9.69 10.34
N LEU A 412 7.48 8.47 9.88
CA LEU A 412 6.81 7.84 8.75
C LEU A 412 5.63 7.01 9.29
N ILE A 413 4.42 7.30 8.82
CA ILE A 413 3.18 6.63 9.26
C ILE A 413 2.54 5.95 8.05
N GLU A 414 2.26 4.66 8.15
CA GLU A 414 1.55 3.91 7.11
C GLU A 414 0.06 4.27 7.15
N THR A 415 -0.51 4.67 6.02
CA THR A 415 -1.89 5.17 5.96
C THR A 415 -2.90 4.07 6.22
N GLU A 416 -2.68 2.86 5.69
CA GLU A 416 -3.62 1.74 5.86
C GLU A 416 -3.72 1.20 7.29
N SER A 417 -2.63 1.21 8.06
CA SER A 417 -2.55 0.54 9.36
C SER A 417 -2.42 1.50 10.54
N ALA A 418 -2.35 2.80 10.28
CA ALA A 418 -2.03 3.85 11.26
C ALA A 418 -0.70 3.65 12.01
N ARG A 419 0.16 2.74 11.54
CA ARG A 419 1.37 2.33 12.26
C ARG A 419 2.53 3.25 11.92
N VAL A 420 3.26 3.69 12.94
CA VAL A 420 4.56 4.35 12.75
C VAL A 420 5.56 3.32 12.22
N VAL A 421 5.99 3.50 10.99
CA VAL A 421 6.94 2.64 10.27
C VAL A 421 8.36 2.93 10.73
N SER A 422 8.70 4.22 10.86
CA SER A 422 10.01 4.69 11.34
C SER A 422 9.85 6.05 12.00
N ALA A 423 10.72 6.34 12.97
CA ALA A 423 10.81 7.64 13.61
C ALA A 423 12.28 8.02 13.77
N GLN A 424 12.64 9.21 13.31
CA GLN A 424 14.00 9.72 13.33
C GLN A 424 14.07 11.05 14.06
N HIS A 425 15.17 11.25 14.79
CA HIS A 425 15.46 12.49 15.48
C HIS A 425 16.86 12.96 15.12
N GLY A 426 16.97 14.20 14.68
CA GLY A 426 18.25 14.85 14.39
C GLY A 426 18.43 16.12 15.20
N LYS A 427 19.68 16.49 15.45
CA LYS A 427 20.07 17.75 16.10
C LYS A 427 21.33 18.33 15.48
N GLY A 428 21.41 19.65 15.37
CA GLY A 428 22.51 20.31 14.69
C GLY A 428 22.42 21.82 14.72
N ASP A 429 23.37 22.49 14.06
CA ASP A 429 23.48 23.94 14.13
C ASP A 429 22.55 24.63 13.11
N THR A 430 22.28 23.97 11.98
CA THR A 430 21.37 24.49 10.93
C THR A 430 20.25 23.53 10.60
N LEU A 431 19.11 24.08 10.14
CA LEU A 431 17.95 23.28 9.72
C LEU A 431 18.31 22.31 8.58
N GLU A 432 19.08 22.77 7.59
CA GLU A 432 19.50 21.96 6.44
C GLU A 432 20.34 20.74 6.85
N GLN A 433 21.31 20.91 7.76
CA GLN A 433 22.14 19.81 8.26
C GLN A 433 21.29 18.74 8.95
N VAL A 434 20.36 19.18 9.80
CA VAL A 434 19.49 18.28 10.54
C VAL A 434 18.49 17.59 9.63
N ALA A 435 17.87 18.31 8.70
CA ALA A 435 16.96 17.74 7.71
C ALA A 435 17.68 16.71 6.83
N THR A 436 18.90 17.00 6.38
CA THR A 436 19.72 16.06 5.61
C THR A 436 20.02 14.78 6.38
N GLN A 437 20.39 14.90 7.65
CA GLN A 437 20.64 13.73 8.50
C GLN A 437 19.36 12.89 8.65
N VAL A 438 18.27 13.52 9.05
CA VAL A 438 16.98 12.85 9.31
C VAL A 438 16.43 12.18 8.04
N ALA A 439 16.44 12.87 6.90
CA ALA A 439 15.97 12.31 5.64
C ALA A 439 16.80 11.10 5.20
N ASN A 440 18.13 11.17 5.32
CA ASN A 440 19.00 10.05 4.98
C ASN A 440 18.77 8.84 5.89
N ASP A 441 18.56 9.06 7.19
CA ASP A 441 18.25 8.00 8.13
C ASP A 441 16.88 7.37 7.88
N LEU A 442 15.86 8.19 7.58
CA LEU A 442 14.53 7.72 7.17
C LEU A 442 14.59 6.91 5.88
N ALA A 443 15.31 7.41 4.86
CA ALA A 443 15.49 6.70 3.61
C ALA A 443 16.23 5.38 3.85
N ALA A 444 17.26 5.36 4.71
CA ALA A 444 18.05 4.16 5.02
C ALA A 444 17.26 3.06 5.73
N GLU A 445 16.28 3.42 6.56
CA GLU A 445 15.41 2.46 7.24
C GLU A 445 14.22 2.00 6.38
N HIS A 446 13.90 2.71 5.29
CA HIS A 446 12.83 2.29 4.41
C HIS A 446 13.26 1.08 3.56
N GLU A 447 12.66 -0.07 3.88
CA GLU A 447 12.90 -1.29 3.13
C GLU A 447 12.23 -1.19 1.76
N VAL A 448 13.01 -1.48 0.71
CA VAL A 448 12.49 -1.59 -0.65
C VAL A 448 12.28 -3.06 -0.95
N THR A 449 11.05 -3.41 -1.29
CA THR A 449 10.64 -4.79 -1.62
C THR A 449 10.49 -4.96 -3.11
N GLY A 450 10.78 -6.15 -3.61
CA GLY A 450 10.64 -6.52 -5.01
C GLY A 450 10.54 -8.03 -5.20
N PHE A 451 10.75 -8.48 -6.42
CA PHE A 451 10.60 -9.85 -6.90
C PHE A 451 11.80 -10.33 -7.72
N VAL A 452 12.01 -11.64 -7.65
CA VAL A 452 12.86 -12.37 -8.61
C VAL A 452 12.10 -12.46 -9.94
N LEU A 453 12.57 -11.72 -10.94
CA LEU A 453 12.01 -11.71 -12.29
C LEU A 453 12.39 -12.95 -13.09
N LYS A 454 13.65 -13.38 -12.98
CA LYS A 454 14.19 -14.49 -13.78
C LYS A 454 15.36 -15.16 -13.10
N VAL A 455 15.38 -16.49 -13.10
CA VAL A 455 16.52 -17.28 -12.62
C VAL A 455 17.32 -17.76 -13.84
N ARG A 456 18.53 -17.23 -14.05
CA ARG A 456 19.38 -17.60 -15.19
C ARG A 456 20.12 -18.91 -14.96
N ASN A 457 20.52 -19.15 -13.72
CA ASN A 457 21.09 -20.39 -13.21
C ASN A 457 20.94 -20.40 -11.68
N THR A 458 21.44 -21.43 -11.00
CA THR A 458 21.31 -21.59 -9.53
C THR A 458 21.87 -20.42 -8.72
N GLU A 459 22.76 -19.62 -9.28
CA GLU A 459 23.41 -18.51 -8.58
C GLU A 459 22.98 -17.14 -9.10
N ASN A 460 22.48 -16.98 -10.32
CA ASN A 460 22.28 -15.68 -10.95
C ASN A 460 20.80 -15.39 -11.18
N VAL A 461 20.33 -14.27 -10.63
CA VAL A 461 18.94 -13.84 -10.67
C VAL A 461 18.82 -12.43 -11.22
N ALA A 462 17.73 -12.17 -11.94
CA ALA A 462 17.27 -10.83 -12.26
C ALA A 462 16.17 -10.44 -11.28
N LEU A 463 16.19 -9.21 -10.82
CA LEU A 463 15.31 -8.63 -9.81
C LEU A 463 14.64 -7.39 -10.40
N ASP A 464 13.42 -7.08 -9.99
CA ASP A 464 12.73 -5.83 -10.32
C ASP A 464 13.19 -4.62 -9.47
N LEU A 465 14.30 -4.80 -8.74
CA LEU A 465 14.93 -3.76 -7.94
C LEU A 465 16.15 -3.17 -8.66
N GLY A 466 15.95 -2.03 -9.31
CA GLY A 466 16.99 -1.26 -9.98
C GLY A 466 17.50 -0.06 -9.18
N SER A 467 18.28 0.79 -9.85
CA SER A 467 18.82 2.01 -9.25
C SER A 467 17.76 3.09 -9.01
N LEU A 468 16.64 3.06 -9.75
CA LEU A 468 15.48 3.91 -9.47
C LEU A 468 14.72 3.45 -8.22
N GLN A 469 14.89 2.21 -7.78
CA GLN A 469 14.36 1.66 -6.53
C GLN A 469 15.37 1.81 -5.38
N GLY A 470 16.47 2.55 -5.61
CA GLY A 470 17.47 2.82 -4.58
C GLY A 470 18.42 1.65 -4.28
N VAL A 471 18.45 0.62 -5.13
CA VAL A 471 19.40 -0.51 -5.03
C VAL A 471 20.68 -0.21 -5.81
N LYS A 472 21.82 -0.42 -5.15
CA LYS A 472 23.17 -0.20 -5.70
C LYS A 472 23.91 -1.53 -5.81
N ALA A 473 24.88 -1.58 -6.72
CA ALA A 473 25.82 -2.69 -6.78
C ALA A 473 26.56 -2.81 -5.43
N GLY A 474 26.55 -4.02 -4.86
CA GLY A 474 27.06 -4.34 -3.53
C GLY A 474 25.98 -4.43 -2.44
N ASP A 475 24.75 -4.01 -2.71
CA ASP A 475 23.66 -4.14 -1.73
C ASP A 475 23.28 -5.61 -1.52
N VAL A 476 23.05 -5.98 -0.27
CA VAL A 476 22.56 -7.31 0.11
C VAL A 476 21.03 -7.24 0.26
N LEU A 477 20.36 -8.18 -0.38
CA LEU A 477 18.91 -8.32 -0.42
C LEU A 477 18.53 -9.66 0.23
N LYS A 478 17.53 -9.66 1.09
CA LYS A 478 16.95 -10.88 1.67
C LYS A 478 15.97 -11.50 0.68
N LEU A 479 16.11 -12.79 0.44
CA LEU A 479 15.13 -13.62 -0.27
C LEU A 479 14.23 -14.27 0.79
N TYR A 480 12.91 -14.06 0.68
CA TYR A 480 11.97 -14.56 1.68
C TYR A 480 10.62 -14.98 1.07
N ARG A 481 9.85 -15.71 1.86
CA ARG A 481 8.46 -16.10 1.60
C ARG A 481 7.61 -15.75 2.81
N GLU A 482 6.39 -15.30 2.57
CA GLU A 482 5.39 -15.15 3.63
C GLU A 482 4.86 -16.53 4.05
N GLY A 483 4.93 -16.81 5.35
CA GLY A 483 4.49 -18.03 6.02
C GLY A 483 3.09 -17.89 6.64
N GLU A 484 2.87 -18.47 7.82
CA GLU A 484 1.57 -18.41 8.48
C GLU A 484 1.29 -17.02 9.09
N ALA A 485 0.01 -16.64 9.15
CA ALA A 485 -0.41 -15.44 9.84
C ALA A 485 -0.15 -15.59 11.36
N LEU A 486 0.57 -14.65 11.96
CA LEU A 486 0.82 -14.59 13.39
C LEU A 486 -0.43 -14.02 14.07
N ILE A 487 -1.21 -14.89 14.71
CA ILE A 487 -2.47 -14.50 15.36
C ILE A 487 -2.24 -14.38 16.87
N HIS A 488 -2.57 -13.23 17.45
CA HIS A 488 -2.52 -13.05 18.90
C HIS A 488 -3.54 -13.98 19.58
N PRO A 489 -3.13 -14.86 20.52
CA PRO A 489 -3.97 -15.95 21.01
C PRO A 489 -5.25 -15.47 21.73
N LEU A 490 -5.18 -14.32 22.43
CA LEU A 490 -6.32 -13.78 23.17
C LEU A 490 -7.21 -12.82 22.36
N THR A 491 -6.61 -11.95 21.54
CA THR A 491 -7.36 -10.92 20.79
C THR A 491 -7.75 -11.39 19.39
N GLN A 492 -7.27 -12.55 18.95
CA GLN A 492 -7.44 -13.09 17.59
C GLN A 492 -6.99 -12.13 16.47
N LYS A 493 -6.27 -11.06 16.83
CA LYS A 493 -5.74 -10.08 15.89
C LYS A 493 -4.55 -10.67 15.15
N VAL A 494 -4.55 -10.56 13.83
CA VAL A 494 -3.37 -10.85 13.00
C VAL A 494 -2.34 -9.75 13.28
N LEU A 495 -1.22 -10.14 13.90
CA LEU A 495 -0.10 -9.27 14.24
C LEU A 495 0.88 -9.10 13.07
N GLY A 496 0.81 -10.00 12.09
CA GLY A 496 1.65 -10.00 10.91
C GLY A 496 1.62 -11.36 10.22
N THR A 497 2.45 -11.53 9.21
CA THR A 497 2.71 -12.84 8.59
C THR A 497 4.14 -13.23 8.95
N GLU A 498 4.37 -14.49 9.31
CA GLU A 498 5.72 -14.99 9.53
C GLU A 498 6.55 -14.79 8.26
N GLU A 499 7.71 -14.17 8.35
CA GLU A 499 8.65 -14.12 7.23
C GLU A 499 9.61 -15.31 7.32
N ILE A 500 9.48 -16.25 6.38
CA ILE A 500 10.39 -17.37 6.25
C ILE A 500 11.57 -16.90 5.39
N LEU A 501 12.71 -16.67 6.04
CA LEU A 501 13.95 -16.31 5.35
C LEU A 501 14.45 -17.51 4.54
N LEU A 502 14.54 -17.32 3.23
CA LEU A 502 15.01 -18.35 2.30
C LEU A 502 16.51 -18.17 2.00
N GLY A 503 17.02 -16.94 1.98
CA GLY A 503 18.41 -16.72 1.61
C GLY A 503 18.81 -15.26 1.45
N GLU A 504 19.99 -15.04 0.88
CA GLU A 504 20.54 -13.72 0.57
C GLU A 504 20.99 -13.62 -0.89
N ILE A 505 20.76 -12.46 -1.49
CA ILE A 505 21.15 -12.10 -2.84
C ILE A 505 21.98 -10.82 -2.78
N VAL A 506 23.17 -10.83 -3.37
CA VAL A 506 23.98 -9.60 -3.53
C VAL A 506 23.69 -9.00 -4.89
N ALA A 507 23.26 -7.74 -4.93
CA ALA A 507 23.14 -6.97 -6.16
C ALA A 507 24.52 -6.77 -6.78
N VAL A 508 24.76 -7.35 -7.95
CA VAL A 508 26.03 -7.26 -8.67
C VAL A 508 26.03 -6.05 -9.59
N ARG A 509 24.92 -5.85 -10.30
CA ARG A 509 24.72 -4.73 -11.24
C ARG A 509 23.27 -4.25 -11.17
N THR A 510 23.06 -2.96 -11.30
CA THR A 510 21.71 -2.39 -11.45
C THR A 510 21.60 -1.56 -12.73
N THR A 511 20.46 -1.67 -13.40
CA THR A 511 19.95 -0.71 -14.39
C THR A 511 18.90 0.16 -13.69
N PRO A 512 18.33 1.20 -14.33
CA PRO A 512 17.28 2.01 -13.73
C PRO A 512 16.14 1.17 -13.12
N ASP A 513 15.61 0.20 -13.87
CA ASP A 513 14.41 -0.54 -13.46
C ASP A 513 14.68 -2.00 -13.04
N THR A 514 15.92 -2.47 -13.07
CA THR A 514 16.21 -3.90 -12.89
C THR A 514 17.54 -4.12 -12.18
N GLY A 515 17.57 -5.05 -11.24
CA GLY A 515 18.76 -5.53 -10.55
C GLY A 515 19.21 -6.87 -11.12
N PHE A 516 20.52 -7.08 -11.15
CA PHE A 516 21.12 -8.38 -11.42
C PHE A 516 21.87 -8.79 -10.18
N GLY A 517 21.38 -9.83 -9.53
CA GLY A 517 21.89 -10.31 -8.25
C GLY A 517 22.49 -11.70 -8.36
N LYS A 518 23.38 -12.00 -7.42
CA LYS A 518 23.92 -13.34 -7.21
C LYS A 518 23.42 -13.89 -5.88
N VAL A 519 22.80 -15.05 -5.87
CA VAL A 519 22.37 -15.79 -4.68
C VAL A 519 23.63 -16.23 -3.93
N VAL A 520 23.78 -15.76 -2.69
CA VAL A 520 24.92 -16.08 -1.81
C VAL A 520 24.62 -17.33 -0.99
N GLU A 521 23.42 -17.39 -0.44
CA GLU A 521 22.91 -18.51 0.34
C GLU A 521 21.43 -18.66 0.05
N SER A 522 20.95 -19.89 -0.08
CA SER A 522 19.52 -20.19 -0.18
C SER A 522 19.23 -21.58 0.39
N THR A 523 18.23 -21.67 1.26
CA THR A 523 17.75 -22.93 1.85
C THR A 523 16.86 -23.72 0.89
N GLU A 524 16.24 -23.03 -0.07
CA GLU A 524 15.40 -23.61 -1.12
C GLU A 524 15.88 -23.22 -2.53
N THR A 525 15.43 -23.93 -3.56
CA THR A 525 15.70 -23.53 -4.95
C THR A 525 15.00 -22.22 -5.28
N VAL A 526 15.76 -21.19 -5.64
CA VAL A 526 15.22 -19.88 -6.02
C VAL A 526 14.38 -20.00 -7.30
N ARG A 527 13.20 -19.38 -7.32
CA ARG A 527 12.25 -19.37 -8.45
C ARG A 527 11.78 -17.97 -8.79
N GLU A 528 11.26 -17.81 -10.00
CA GLU A 528 10.58 -16.59 -10.43
C GLU A 528 9.35 -16.31 -9.54
N GLY A 529 9.12 -15.04 -9.20
CA GLY A 529 8.06 -14.60 -8.31
C GLY A 529 8.37 -14.67 -6.81
N MET A 530 9.54 -15.16 -6.40
CA MET A 530 9.98 -15.08 -4.99
C MET A 530 10.28 -13.64 -4.58
N ARG A 531 10.01 -13.28 -3.32
CA ARG A 531 10.12 -11.91 -2.81
C ARG A 531 11.55 -11.60 -2.36
N VAL A 532 11.99 -10.38 -2.64
CA VAL A 532 13.26 -9.83 -2.17
C VAL A 532 13.06 -8.51 -1.44
N ARG A 533 13.90 -8.19 -0.45
CA ARG A 533 13.91 -6.87 0.20
C ARG A 533 15.30 -6.42 0.62
N THR A 534 15.53 -5.10 0.68
CA THR A 534 16.77 -4.53 1.23
C THR A 534 16.91 -4.78 2.72
N LEU A 535 18.13 -5.01 3.21
CA LEU A 535 18.41 -5.11 4.65
C LEU A 535 18.10 -3.80 5.39
N SER A 536 17.50 -3.89 6.59
CA SER A 536 17.36 -2.75 7.49
C SER A 536 18.62 -2.51 8.33
N LYS A 537 18.86 -1.27 8.77
CA LYS A 537 20.09 -0.81 9.45
C LYS A 537 20.46 -1.64 10.70
N GLY A 538 19.47 -2.20 11.41
CA GLY A 538 19.67 -3.08 12.58
C GLY A 538 20.10 -4.51 12.25
N GLU A 539 19.92 -4.96 11.01
CA GLU A 539 20.28 -6.30 10.54
C GLU A 539 21.70 -6.33 9.94
N VAL A 540 22.24 -5.15 9.59
CA VAL A 540 23.59 -4.98 9.04
C VAL A 540 24.70 -5.29 10.07
N THR A 541 24.40 -5.26 11.37
CA THR A 541 25.38 -5.48 12.45
C THR A 541 25.84 -6.93 12.66
N SER A 542 25.29 -7.92 11.94
CA SER A 542 25.78 -9.32 11.95
C SER A 542 26.91 -9.58 10.92
N ARG A 543 27.37 -8.54 10.20
CA ARG A 543 28.45 -8.58 9.20
C ARG A 543 29.79 -9.03 9.79
N ARG A 544 30.10 -10.32 9.69
CA ARG A 544 31.49 -10.81 9.66
C ARG A 544 31.80 -11.84 8.57
N SER A 545 30.81 -12.43 7.89
CA SER A 545 31.06 -13.44 6.83
C SER A 545 30.90 -12.90 5.39
N THR A 546 30.02 -11.93 5.15
CA THR A 546 29.65 -11.47 3.80
C THR A 546 30.60 -10.43 3.19
N ASP A 547 31.35 -9.65 3.98
CA ASP A 547 32.25 -8.61 3.45
C ASP A 547 33.39 -9.18 2.58
N ARG A 548 33.90 -10.38 2.88
CA ARG A 548 34.90 -11.06 2.03
C ARG A 548 34.30 -11.57 0.71
N ILE A 549 33.03 -11.96 0.73
CA ILE A 549 32.29 -12.48 -0.44
C ILE A 549 31.95 -11.32 -1.38
N VAL A 550 31.44 -10.22 -0.83
CA VAL A 550 31.15 -8.98 -1.56
C VAL A 550 32.42 -8.40 -2.19
N ALA A 551 33.53 -8.34 -1.45
CA ALA A 551 34.82 -7.89 -1.99
C ALA A 551 35.36 -8.82 -3.10
N GLY A 552 35.18 -10.13 -2.95
CA GLY A 552 35.55 -11.12 -3.97
C GLY A 552 34.78 -10.94 -5.28
N TYR A 553 33.45 -10.79 -5.22
CA TYR A 553 32.62 -10.67 -6.43
C TYR A 553 32.80 -9.34 -7.17
N VAL A 554 32.88 -8.22 -6.44
CA VAL A 554 33.18 -6.91 -7.05
C VAL A 554 34.57 -6.92 -7.70
N SER A 555 35.51 -7.69 -7.15
CA SER A 555 36.84 -7.86 -7.74
C SER A 555 36.80 -8.74 -9.00
N GLU A 556 36.13 -9.90 -8.97
CA GLU A 556 36.01 -10.82 -10.12
C GLU A 556 35.38 -10.14 -11.34
N GLU A 557 34.34 -9.34 -11.14
CA GLU A 557 33.68 -8.63 -12.23
C GLU A 557 34.55 -7.51 -12.82
N LYS A 558 35.30 -6.77 -11.98
CA LYS A 558 36.34 -5.84 -12.47
C LYS A 558 37.36 -6.57 -13.33
N THR A 559 37.88 -7.72 -12.89
CA THR A 559 38.81 -8.55 -13.68
C THR A 559 38.21 -9.20 -14.92
N LYS A 560 36.88 -9.30 -15.05
CA LYS A 560 36.23 -9.85 -16.25
C LYS A 560 36.16 -8.83 -17.39
N TYR A 561 36.15 -7.54 -17.05
CA TYR A 561 36.13 -6.43 -18.02
C TYR A 561 37.48 -5.71 -18.20
N GLN A 562 38.43 -5.87 -17.27
CA GLN A 562 39.83 -5.46 -17.44
C GLN A 562 40.65 -6.14 -18.56
N PRO A 563 40.41 -7.40 -18.99
CA PRO A 563 41.32 -8.08 -19.93
C PRO A 563 41.25 -7.47 -21.32
N TRP A 564 40.12 -6.86 -21.70
CA TRP A 564 39.99 -6.22 -23.01
C TRP A 564 40.85 -4.95 -23.10
N VAL A 565 40.87 -4.15 -22.02
CA VAL A 565 41.64 -2.91 -21.98
C VAL A 565 43.14 -3.23 -21.98
N GLU A 566 43.62 -4.17 -21.18
CA GLU A 566 45.06 -4.51 -21.16
C GLU A 566 45.53 -5.25 -22.43
N LYS A 567 44.71 -6.15 -22.99
CA LYS A 567 45.07 -6.94 -24.18
C LYS A 567 45.06 -6.14 -25.49
N TYR A 568 44.29 -5.05 -25.55
CA TYR A 568 44.13 -4.23 -26.76
C TYR A 568 44.57 -2.77 -26.58
N ALA A 569 44.95 -2.31 -25.39
CA ALA A 569 45.50 -0.96 -25.18
C ALA A 569 46.68 -0.65 -26.11
N TRP A 570 47.58 -1.62 -26.34
CA TRP A 570 48.69 -1.44 -27.28
C TRP A 570 48.22 -1.37 -28.74
N ARG A 571 47.11 -2.03 -29.10
CA ARG A 571 46.51 -1.96 -30.45
C ARG A 571 45.81 -0.63 -30.69
N VAL A 572 45.11 -0.11 -29.67
CA VAL A 572 44.47 1.21 -29.73
C VAL A 572 45.52 2.33 -29.72
N ALA A 573 46.58 2.20 -28.93
CA ALA A 573 47.73 3.12 -28.96
C ALA A 573 48.50 3.07 -30.29
N ALA A 574 48.61 1.90 -30.92
CA ALA A 574 49.20 1.75 -32.25
C ALA A 574 48.33 2.38 -33.35
N ILE A 575 47.01 2.20 -33.30
CA ILE A 575 46.08 2.83 -34.26
C ILE A 575 46.03 4.35 -34.08
N ALA A 576 46.17 4.86 -32.86
CA ALA A 576 46.21 6.31 -32.59
C ALA A 576 47.54 6.97 -32.96
N THR A 577 48.66 6.23 -33.01
CA THR A 577 49.98 6.77 -33.39
C THR A 577 50.27 6.69 -34.89
N ILE A 578 49.60 5.81 -35.64
CA ILE A 578 49.77 5.69 -37.11
C ILE A 578 49.44 7.00 -37.86
N PRO A 579 48.35 7.74 -37.56
CA PRO A 579 48.08 9.03 -38.20
C PRO A 579 49.10 10.12 -37.83
N ALA A 580 49.63 10.10 -36.61
CA ALA A 580 50.60 11.08 -36.12
C ALA A 580 51.99 10.92 -36.80
N VAL A 581 52.39 9.67 -37.07
CA VAL A 581 53.64 9.38 -37.81
C VAL A 581 53.49 9.64 -39.31
N TRP A 582 52.28 9.47 -39.87
CA TRP A 582 52.01 9.77 -41.28
C TRP A 582 52.01 11.28 -41.57
N ALA A 583 51.51 12.09 -40.63
CA ALA A 583 51.55 13.56 -40.73
C ALA A 583 52.96 14.17 -40.56
N LEU A 584 53.87 13.49 -39.85
CA LEU A 584 55.25 13.95 -39.64
C LEU A 584 56.21 13.56 -40.77
N ALA A 585 55.89 12.52 -41.55
CA ALA A 585 56.82 11.99 -42.55
C ALA A 585 56.67 12.62 -43.94
N TRP A 586 55.48 13.09 -44.34
CA TRP A 586 55.16 13.48 -45.72
C TRP A 586 54.48 14.86 -45.83
N GLY A 587 55.11 15.88 -45.21
CA GLY A 587 54.75 17.29 -45.39
C GLY A 587 55.97 18.09 -45.83
N ASP A 588 56.02 18.42 -47.12
CA ASP A 588 57.15 19.07 -47.79
C ASP A 588 57.10 20.61 -47.61
N ASP A 589 57.19 21.09 -46.37
CA ASP A 589 57.34 22.52 -46.10
C ASP A 589 57.98 22.79 -44.72
N ARG A 590 59.29 23.05 -44.70
CA ARG A 590 60.13 23.16 -43.48
C ARG A 590 60.05 24.51 -42.74
N GLU A 591 59.18 25.45 -43.11
CA GLU A 591 59.16 26.80 -42.49
C GLU A 591 57.92 27.18 -41.69
N LYS A 592 56.96 26.27 -41.45
CA LYS A 592 55.77 26.57 -40.62
C LYS A 592 55.54 25.56 -39.50
N LEU A 593 56.55 25.37 -38.65
CA LEU A 593 56.37 24.69 -37.37
C LEU A 593 55.68 25.63 -36.36
N ILE A 594 54.36 25.52 -36.26
CA ILE A 594 53.59 26.04 -35.13
C ILE A 594 53.33 24.87 -34.19
N TYR A 595 53.85 24.94 -32.97
CA TYR A 595 53.59 23.97 -31.90
C TYR A 595 52.09 23.96 -31.57
N GLY A 596 51.37 22.96 -32.09
CA GLY A 596 50.02 22.62 -31.65
C GLY A 596 50.08 21.42 -30.71
N GLY A 597 50.12 21.66 -29.41
CA GLY A 597 49.93 20.61 -28.42
C GLY A 597 48.47 20.16 -28.43
N ILE A 598 48.20 18.92 -28.84
CA ILE A 598 46.88 18.30 -28.65
C ILE A 598 46.79 17.86 -27.18
N ALA A 599 46.12 18.66 -26.35
CA ALA A 599 45.73 18.23 -25.01
C ALA A 599 44.44 17.42 -25.09
N GLY A 600 44.56 16.13 -25.38
CA GLY A 600 43.43 15.20 -25.30
C GLY A 600 43.16 14.84 -23.83
N ALA A 601 42.12 15.43 -23.22
CA ALA A 601 41.60 14.96 -21.95
C ALA A 601 40.57 13.85 -22.20
N LEU A 602 40.87 12.63 -21.75
CA LEU A 602 39.96 11.49 -21.85
C LEU A 602 39.00 11.51 -20.66
N TRP A 603 37.74 11.90 -20.87
CA TRP A 603 36.69 11.75 -19.84
C TRP A 603 35.87 10.49 -20.13
N LEU A 604 36.06 9.47 -19.30
CA LEU A 604 35.34 8.19 -19.37
C LEU A 604 34.01 8.27 -18.62
N THR A 605 33.09 9.10 -19.11
CA THR A 605 31.67 8.96 -18.77
C THR A 605 30.83 9.32 -19.99
N SER A 606 30.08 8.32 -20.49
CA SER A 606 28.98 8.44 -21.47
C SER A 606 29.32 8.94 -22.89
N GLY A 607 29.78 8.01 -23.75
CA GLY A 607 29.21 7.87 -25.10
C GLY A 607 29.64 8.78 -26.25
N GLY A 608 30.75 9.52 -26.18
CA GLY A 608 31.30 10.26 -27.33
C GLY A 608 32.70 10.85 -27.08
N ILE A 609 33.50 11.01 -28.14
CA ILE A 609 34.83 11.67 -28.09
C ILE A 609 34.66 13.11 -28.58
N TYR A 610 34.91 14.09 -27.73
CA TYR A 610 34.94 15.50 -28.13
C TYR A 610 36.39 15.97 -28.32
N LEU A 611 36.72 16.39 -29.54
CA LEU A 611 38.00 17.03 -29.86
C LEU A 611 37.81 18.55 -29.83
N TYR A 612 38.38 19.21 -28.83
CA TYR A 612 38.50 20.67 -28.82
C TYR A 612 39.87 21.06 -29.39
N GLY A 613 39.85 21.72 -30.56
CA GLY A 613 41.00 22.43 -31.10
C GLY A 613 40.81 23.93 -30.94
N ALA A 614 41.70 24.60 -30.23
CA ALA A 614 41.78 26.06 -30.24
C ALA A 614 42.97 26.47 -31.10
N VAL A 615 42.71 27.30 -32.11
CA VAL A 615 43.78 27.96 -32.90
C VAL A 615 43.71 29.44 -32.57
N SER A 616 44.77 29.97 -31.95
CA SER A 616 44.94 31.42 -31.74
C SER A 616 46.07 31.91 -32.63
N ARG A 617 45.80 32.93 -33.44
CA ARG A 617 46.84 33.81 -33.98
C ARG A 617 47.13 34.90 -32.94
N LYS A 618 48.31 35.52 -33.03
CA LYS A 618 48.81 36.46 -32.01
C LYS A 618 47.99 37.76 -31.92
N ASP A 619 47.15 38.07 -32.92
CA ASP A 619 46.50 39.38 -33.05
C ASP A 619 44.97 39.34 -33.35
N GLU A 620 44.25 38.23 -33.13
CA GLU A 620 42.77 38.17 -33.23
C GLU A 620 42.15 37.25 -32.16
N PRO A 621 40.90 37.49 -31.70
CA PRO A 621 40.26 36.66 -30.68
C PRO A 621 39.87 35.27 -31.21
N ALA A 622 40.03 34.25 -30.36
CA ALA A 622 39.82 32.85 -30.70
C ALA A 622 38.36 32.55 -31.10
N VAL A 623 38.16 31.96 -32.28
CA VAL A 623 36.87 31.46 -32.75
C VAL A 623 36.83 29.95 -32.55
N GLY A 624 35.91 29.47 -31.72
CA GLY A 624 35.71 28.05 -31.48
C GLY A 624 34.96 27.39 -32.65
N VAL A 625 35.55 26.36 -33.26
CA VAL A 625 34.88 25.51 -34.25
C VAL A 625 34.67 24.14 -33.61
N GLY A 626 33.42 23.86 -33.23
CA GLY A 626 33.01 22.54 -32.73
C GLY A 626 32.45 21.70 -33.87
N GLY A 627 33.01 20.51 -34.09
CA GLY A 627 32.43 19.49 -34.96
C GLY A 627 32.23 18.19 -34.18
N THR A 628 31.00 17.67 -34.19
CA THR A 628 30.63 16.35 -33.66
C THR A 628 30.94 15.26 -34.68
N PHE A 629 31.60 14.17 -34.24
CA PHE A 629 31.69 12.90 -34.96
C PHE A 629 30.98 11.80 -34.18
#